data_AF-A0A644YAD7-F1
#
_entry.id   AF-A0A644YAD7-F1
#
_cell.length_a   1.000
_cell.length_b   1.000
_cell.length_c   1.000
_cell.angle_alpha   90.00
_cell.angle_beta   90.00
_cell.angle_gamma   90.00
#
_symmetry.space_group_name_H-M   'P 1'
#
loop_
_entity.id
_entity.type
_entity.pdbx_description
1 polymer ?
#
loop_
_entity_poly.entity_id
_entity_poly.type
_entity_poly.pdbx_seq_one_letter_code
_entity_poly.pdbx_strand_id
1 'polypeptide(L)'
;MICGTNTIKVKITDSYVFSHYKACWGWATWKRAWQNMDINMNWAVTNRVNDVLENSGFRAYDINYWKYRIKLIRKKRVDAWDWQWYFSLASQNQLAIFPMTNLIKNIGFGDGATHTSGKITNKYLITKDIEFPLNHPLYILPHVQFEKAFFRNNNTIINHIKMYIPFSVKKIMKKIIH
;
A
#
# COMPACT_ATOMS: atom_id res chain seq x y z
N MET A 1 -8.04 -7.86 1.96
CA MET A 1 -7.02 -8.60 1.18
C MET A 1 -6.00 -9.22 2.12
N ILE A 2 -5.31 -10.29 1.70
CA ILE A 2 -4.12 -10.81 2.38
C ILE A 2 -2.89 -10.36 1.62
N CYS A 3 -2.01 -9.60 2.26
CA CYS A 3 -0.72 -9.21 1.73
C CYS A 3 0.27 -10.38 1.95
N GLY A 4 1.12 -10.67 0.98
CA GLY A 4 2.25 -11.59 1.12
C GLY A 4 3.56 -10.86 1.42
N THR A 5 3.64 -9.58 1.07
CA THR A 5 4.76 -8.71 1.46
C THR A 5 4.53 -8.01 2.79
N ASN A 6 5.55 -8.08 3.66
CA ASN A 6 5.69 -7.20 4.81
C ASN A 6 7.13 -6.68 4.92
N THR A 7 7.33 -5.40 4.63
CA THR A 7 8.65 -4.73 4.77
C THR A 7 8.74 -3.84 6.00
N ILE A 8 7.71 -3.82 6.86
CA ILE A 8 7.64 -2.93 8.01
C ILE A 8 8.34 -3.59 9.19
N LYS A 9 9.35 -2.91 9.72
CA LYS A 9 10.11 -3.37 10.88
C LYS A 9 9.42 -2.91 12.15
N VAL A 10 8.61 -3.80 12.73
CA VAL A 10 7.97 -3.61 14.04
C VAL A 10 7.85 -4.98 14.72
N LYS A 11 7.88 -5.01 16.05
CA LYS A 11 7.63 -6.24 16.80
C LYS A 11 6.16 -6.63 16.63
N ILE A 12 5.92 -7.83 16.13
CA ILE A 12 4.60 -8.46 16.00
C ILE A 12 4.69 -9.79 16.75
N THR A 13 3.73 -10.07 17.63
CA THR A 13 3.66 -11.31 18.42
C THR A 13 2.73 -12.34 17.78
N ASP A 14 1.72 -11.88 17.05
CA ASP A 14 0.81 -12.72 16.30
C ASP A 14 1.42 -13.14 14.96
N SER A 15 0.86 -14.16 14.33
CA SER A 15 1.30 -14.60 13.00
C SER A 15 1.04 -13.54 11.93
N TYR A 16 0.09 -12.63 12.16
CA TYR A 16 -0.27 -11.55 11.24
C TYR A 16 -0.92 -10.38 11.98
N VAL A 17 -1.06 -9.24 11.30
CA VAL A 17 -1.77 -8.06 11.80
C VAL A 17 -2.82 -7.59 10.81
N PHE A 18 -3.83 -6.87 11.31
CA PHE A 18 -4.77 -6.13 10.47
C PHE A 18 -4.30 -4.67 10.31
N SER A 19 -4.54 -4.06 9.15
CA SER A 19 -4.22 -2.65 8.89
C SER A 19 -5.11 -2.02 7.81
N HIS A 20 -5.28 -0.70 7.88
CA HIS A 20 -5.82 0.13 6.81
C HIS A 20 -4.87 0.29 5.64
N TYR A 21 -3.56 0.08 5.84
CA TYR A 21 -2.61 0.01 4.74
C TYR A 21 -2.78 -1.27 3.93
N LYS A 22 -2.18 -1.29 2.73
CA LYS A 22 -2.25 -2.42 1.79
C LYS A 22 -0.93 -2.55 1.05
N ALA A 23 -0.62 -3.75 0.60
CA ALA A 23 0.51 -4.03 -0.27
C ALA A 23 0.13 -5.11 -1.30
N CYS A 24 0.24 -4.77 -2.59
CA CYS A 24 -0.16 -5.63 -3.71
C CYS A 24 0.96 -6.55 -4.21
N TRP A 25 2.16 -6.52 -3.63
CA TRP A 25 3.23 -7.44 -4.03
C TRP A 25 3.00 -8.81 -3.39
N GLY A 26 2.62 -9.77 -4.22
CA GLY A 26 2.16 -11.10 -3.81
C GLY A 26 0.98 -10.99 -2.85
N TRP A 27 -0.26 -11.08 -3.33
CA TRP A 27 -1.44 -10.92 -2.49
C TRP A 27 -2.54 -11.88 -2.92
N ALA A 28 -3.46 -12.13 -2.00
CA ALA A 28 -4.66 -12.90 -2.27
C ALA A 28 -5.91 -12.17 -1.76
N THR A 29 -7.06 -12.48 -2.33
CA THR A 29 -8.34 -11.98 -1.83
C THR A 29 -9.45 -12.97 -2.13
N TRP A 30 -10.48 -12.93 -1.31
CA TRP A 30 -11.70 -13.69 -1.57
C TRP A 30 -12.58 -12.99 -2.59
N LYS A 31 -13.33 -13.78 -3.36
CA LYS A 31 -14.34 -13.28 -4.32
C LYS A 31 -15.27 -12.24 -3.69
N ARG A 32 -15.74 -12.49 -2.47
CA ARG A 32 -16.62 -11.57 -1.72
C ARG A 32 -16.01 -10.19 -1.53
N ALA A 33 -14.71 -10.10 -1.24
CA ALA A 33 -14.05 -8.81 -1.13
C ALA A 33 -13.84 -8.18 -2.51
N TRP A 34 -13.41 -8.97 -3.51
CA TRP A 34 -13.15 -8.48 -4.87
C TRP A 34 -14.39 -7.88 -5.55
N GLN A 35 -15.59 -8.35 -5.22
CA GLN A 35 -16.86 -7.76 -5.68
C GLN A 35 -17.00 -6.27 -5.34
N ASN A 36 -16.28 -5.77 -4.32
CA ASN A 36 -16.29 -4.36 -3.94
C ASN A 36 -15.36 -3.48 -4.79
N MET A 37 -14.63 -4.06 -5.75
CA MET A 37 -13.68 -3.31 -6.57
C MET A 37 -14.38 -2.19 -7.35
N ASP A 38 -14.06 -0.95 -7.02
CA ASP A 38 -14.51 0.25 -7.69
C ASP A 38 -13.34 0.88 -8.47
N ILE A 39 -13.07 0.33 -9.66
CA ILE A 39 -11.98 0.78 -10.54
C ILE A 39 -12.13 2.25 -10.97
N ASN A 40 -13.38 2.73 -11.05
CA ASN A 40 -13.72 4.09 -11.48
C ASN A 40 -13.66 5.10 -10.33
N MET A 41 -13.49 4.63 -9.09
CA MET A 41 -13.50 5.45 -7.88
C MET A 41 -14.77 6.32 -7.76
N ASN A 42 -15.94 5.74 -7.99
CA ASN A 42 -17.23 6.41 -7.84
C ASN A 42 -17.40 7.02 -6.43
N TRP A 43 -16.81 6.41 -5.41
CA TRP A 43 -16.76 6.99 -4.05
C TRP A 43 -16.14 8.40 -4.01
N ALA A 44 -15.24 8.75 -4.92
CA ALA A 44 -14.49 10.00 -4.92
C ALA A 44 -15.30 11.23 -5.39
N VAL A 45 -16.52 11.03 -5.91
CA VAL A 45 -17.46 12.11 -6.25
C VAL A 45 -18.63 12.22 -5.24
N THR A 46 -18.63 11.39 -4.21
CA THR A 46 -19.66 11.42 -3.16
C THR A 46 -19.30 12.42 -2.05
N ASN A 47 -20.27 12.75 -1.19
CA ASN A 47 -20.03 13.51 0.04
C ASN A 47 -19.20 12.74 1.10
N ARG A 48 -18.91 11.45 0.88
CA ARG A 48 -18.12 10.59 1.79
C ARG A 48 -16.64 10.51 1.41
N VAL A 49 -16.17 11.31 0.44
CA VAL A 49 -14.78 11.27 -0.04
C VAL A 49 -13.76 11.43 1.07
N ASN A 50 -14.00 12.30 2.06
CA ASN A 50 -13.07 12.49 3.18
C ASN A 50 -13.02 11.26 4.07
N ASP A 51 -14.16 10.64 4.40
CA ASP A 51 -14.20 9.41 5.21
C ASP A 51 -13.38 8.29 4.58
N VAL A 52 -13.48 8.10 3.26
CA VAL A 52 -12.68 7.08 2.54
C VAL A 52 -11.19 7.41 2.62
N LEU A 53 -10.81 8.68 2.46
CA LEU A 53 -9.42 9.12 2.55
C LEU A 53 -8.85 8.97 3.97
N GLU A 54 -9.63 9.31 4.99
CA GLU A 54 -9.27 9.17 6.39
C GLU A 54 -9.11 7.70 6.78
N ASN A 55 -9.93 6.82 6.22
CA ASN A 55 -9.88 5.37 6.41
C ASN A 55 -8.81 4.65 5.57
N SER A 56 -8.01 5.40 4.80
CA SER A 56 -6.98 4.82 3.91
C SER A 56 -5.59 4.75 4.55
N GLY A 57 -5.44 5.05 5.84
CA GLY A 57 -4.13 5.04 6.51
C GLY A 57 -4.19 5.34 7.99
N PHE A 58 -3.03 5.72 8.55
CA PHE A 58 -2.89 5.94 9.98
C PHE A 58 -3.50 7.29 10.40
N ARG A 59 -4.64 7.27 11.11
CA ARG A 59 -5.28 8.45 11.73
C ARG A 59 -5.38 9.65 10.79
N ALA A 60 -5.78 9.42 9.54
CA ALA A 60 -5.90 10.47 8.52
C ALA A 60 -4.60 11.22 8.15
N TYR A 61 -3.43 10.88 8.71
CA TYR A 61 -2.19 11.59 8.43
C TYR A 61 -1.74 11.44 6.96
N ASP A 62 -2.19 10.41 6.25
CA ASP A 62 -1.90 10.17 4.82
C ASP A 62 -2.84 10.89 3.85
N ILE A 63 -3.79 11.74 4.30
CA ILE A 63 -4.78 12.36 3.38
C ILE A 63 -4.09 13.03 2.19
N ASN A 64 -3.03 13.81 2.42
CA ASN A 64 -2.34 14.52 1.34
C ASN A 64 -1.63 13.55 0.38
N TYR A 65 -1.06 12.47 0.92
CA TYR A 65 -0.45 11.39 0.15
C TYR A 65 -1.47 10.71 -0.77
N TRP A 66 -2.71 10.51 -0.29
CA TRP A 66 -3.79 9.91 -1.07
C TRP A 66 -4.43 10.87 -2.07
N LYS A 67 -4.68 12.13 -1.69
CA LYS A 67 -5.15 13.19 -2.61
C LYS A 67 -4.22 13.34 -3.81
N TYR A 68 -2.90 13.29 -3.57
CA TYR A 68 -1.91 13.32 -4.64
C TYR A 68 -2.06 12.15 -5.62
N ARG A 69 -2.29 10.93 -5.12
CA ARG A 69 -2.45 9.72 -5.95
C ARG A 69 -3.73 9.76 -6.78
N ILE A 70 -4.84 10.17 -6.18
CA ILE A 70 -6.10 10.37 -6.90
C ILE A 70 -5.92 11.36 -8.06
N LYS A 71 -5.18 12.46 -7.82
CA LYS A 71 -4.85 13.43 -8.88
C LYS A 71 -4.03 12.79 -10.01
N LEU A 72 -3.12 11.87 -9.71
CA LEU A 72 -2.36 11.14 -10.74
C LEU A 72 -3.24 10.19 -11.55
N ILE A 73 -4.11 9.42 -10.89
CA ILE A 73 -5.06 8.50 -11.55
C ILE A 73 -6.00 9.28 -12.47
N ARG A 74 -6.66 10.34 -11.95
CA ARG A 74 -7.60 11.16 -12.74
C ARG A 74 -6.96 11.84 -13.94
N LYS A 75 -5.67 12.18 -13.85
CA LYS A 75 -4.89 12.75 -14.97
C LYS A 75 -4.29 11.68 -15.89
N LYS A 76 -4.62 10.40 -15.70
CA LYS A 76 -4.07 9.26 -16.46
C LYS A 76 -2.53 9.26 -16.51
N ARG A 77 -1.90 9.67 -15.40
CA ARG A 77 -0.43 9.78 -15.28
C ARG A 77 0.22 8.51 -14.76
N VAL A 78 -0.59 7.56 -14.31
CA VAL A 78 -0.21 6.27 -13.78
C VAL A 78 -1.27 5.25 -14.19
N ASP A 79 -0.85 4.00 -14.35
CA ASP A 79 -1.73 2.84 -14.34
C ASP A 79 -1.53 2.16 -12.98
N ALA A 80 -2.50 2.30 -12.08
CA ALA A 80 -2.34 2.00 -10.65
C ALA A 80 -3.61 1.36 -10.09
N TRP A 81 -4.09 0.30 -10.76
CA TRP A 81 -5.29 -0.45 -10.36
C TRP A 81 -5.25 -0.88 -8.89
N ASP A 82 -4.05 -1.11 -8.34
CA ASP A 82 -3.83 -1.45 -6.94
C ASP A 82 -4.25 -0.32 -6.00
N TRP A 83 -4.00 0.95 -6.33
CA TRP A 83 -4.49 2.09 -5.55
C TRP A 83 -6.01 2.18 -5.58
N GLN A 84 -6.64 1.95 -6.74
CA GLN A 84 -8.10 1.88 -6.83
C GLN A 84 -8.66 0.75 -5.95
N TRP A 85 -7.97 -0.39 -5.90
CA TRP A 85 -8.32 -1.49 -5.00
C TRP A 85 -8.16 -1.10 -3.51
N TYR A 86 -7.09 -0.38 -3.14
CA TYR A 86 -6.87 0.07 -1.77
C TYR A 86 -7.98 1.00 -1.27
N PHE A 87 -8.45 1.90 -2.13
CA PHE A 87 -9.58 2.78 -1.84
C PHE A 87 -10.91 2.02 -1.80
N SER A 88 -11.10 1.02 -2.65
CA SER A 88 -12.28 0.15 -2.63
C SER A 88 -12.40 -0.60 -1.30
N LEU A 89 -11.27 -1.05 -0.75
CA LEU A 89 -11.24 -1.64 0.59
C LEU A 89 -11.57 -0.59 1.67
N ALA A 90 -11.01 0.61 1.58
CA ALA A 90 -11.24 1.68 2.56
C ALA A 90 -12.70 2.17 2.55
N SER A 91 -13.35 2.26 1.39
CA SER A 91 -14.76 2.65 1.26
C SER A 91 -15.73 1.64 1.87
N GLN A 92 -15.26 0.41 2.12
CA GLN A 92 -16.04 -0.67 2.73
C GLN A 92 -15.57 -1.01 4.15
N ASN A 93 -14.73 -0.15 4.74
CA ASN A 93 -14.11 -0.36 6.05
C ASN A 93 -13.36 -1.71 6.19
N GLN A 94 -12.79 -2.20 5.09
CA GLN A 94 -12.08 -3.47 5.04
C GLN A 94 -10.60 -3.29 5.34
N LEU A 95 -10.12 -4.11 6.28
CA LEU A 95 -8.70 -4.19 6.65
C LEU A 95 -7.96 -5.21 5.77
N ALA A 96 -6.67 -4.97 5.58
CA ALA A 96 -5.76 -5.95 5.02
C ALA A 96 -5.07 -6.75 6.11
N ILE A 97 -4.79 -8.01 5.83
CA ILE A 97 -3.98 -8.89 6.66
C ILE A 97 -2.53 -8.80 6.17
N PHE A 98 -1.61 -8.53 7.08
CA PHE A 98 -0.18 -8.58 6.82
C PHE A 98 0.48 -9.67 7.65
N PRO A 99 1.24 -10.60 7.05
CA PRO A 99 2.00 -11.60 7.79
C PRO A 99 3.07 -10.92 8.65
N MET A 100 3.43 -11.53 9.77
CA MET A 100 4.49 -11.02 10.65
C MET A 100 5.86 -10.91 9.95
N THR A 101 6.06 -11.68 8.88
CA THR A 101 7.27 -11.71 8.07
C THR A 101 6.92 -11.58 6.60
N ASN A 102 7.91 -11.25 5.77
CA ASN A 102 7.78 -11.25 4.33
C ASN A 102 7.70 -12.69 3.80
N LEU A 103 6.61 -13.06 3.10
CA LEU A 103 6.40 -14.42 2.58
C LEU A 103 6.82 -14.56 1.11
N ILE A 104 6.99 -13.44 0.39
CA ILE A 104 7.27 -13.45 -1.04
C ILE A 104 8.53 -12.65 -1.39
N LYS A 105 9.28 -13.11 -2.39
CA LYS A 105 10.38 -12.35 -2.98
C LYS A 105 9.85 -11.49 -4.11
N ASN A 106 10.12 -10.19 -4.07
CA ASN A 106 9.83 -9.32 -5.21
C ASN A 106 11.11 -9.12 -6.03
N ILE A 107 11.26 -9.90 -7.10
CA ILE A 107 12.40 -9.84 -8.02
C ILE A 107 12.19 -8.87 -9.20
N GLY A 108 11.06 -8.15 -9.24
CA GLY A 108 10.70 -7.25 -10.33
C GLY A 108 11.41 -5.90 -10.24
N PHE A 109 12.74 -5.89 -10.14
CA PHE A 109 13.62 -4.72 -10.14
C PHE A 109 14.70 -4.88 -11.22
N GLY A 110 15.12 -3.77 -11.83
CA GLY A 110 16.15 -3.76 -12.89
C GLY A 110 15.58 -3.43 -14.27
N ASP A 111 16.37 -3.69 -15.32
CA ASP A 111 16.12 -3.20 -16.68
C ASP A 111 14.83 -3.74 -17.32
N GLY A 112 14.32 -4.87 -16.84
CA GLY A 112 13.04 -5.45 -17.27
C GLY A 112 11.81 -5.01 -16.46
N ALA A 113 11.95 -4.11 -15.47
CA ALA A 113 10.85 -3.76 -14.59
C ALA A 113 9.95 -2.66 -15.16
N THR A 114 8.64 -2.90 -15.18
CA THR A 114 7.65 -1.95 -15.73
C THR A 114 7.40 -0.75 -14.80
N HIS A 115 7.46 -0.96 -13.49
CA HIS A 115 7.02 0.03 -12.49
C HIS A 115 8.01 0.32 -11.36
N THR A 116 9.11 -0.43 -11.26
CA THR A 116 10.17 -0.17 -10.28
C THR A 116 11.42 0.32 -10.99
N SER A 117 12.28 1.03 -10.27
CA SER A 117 13.60 1.43 -10.76
C SER A 117 14.62 1.31 -9.64
N GLY A 118 15.89 1.20 -10.02
CA GLY A 118 17.00 1.06 -9.08
C GLY A 118 17.25 -0.37 -8.60
N LYS A 119 18.23 -0.52 -7.70
CA LYS A 119 18.65 -1.82 -7.17
C LYS A 119 17.63 -2.37 -6.18
N ILE A 120 17.36 -3.66 -6.28
CA ILE A 120 16.62 -4.40 -5.27
C ILE A 120 17.34 -4.30 -3.93
N THR A 121 16.55 -4.22 -2.85
CA THR A 121 17.08 -4.18 -1.48
C THR A 121 16.71 -5.47 -0.76
N ASN A 122 17.53 -5.87 0.22
CA ASN A 122 17.34 -7.13 0.95
C ASN A 122 15.95 -7.29 1.58
N LYS A 123 15.28 -6.19 1.94
CA LYS A 123 13.91 -6.23 2.49
C LYS A 123 12.85 -6.80 1.54
N TYR A 124 13.14 -6.89 0.24
CA TYR A 124 12.26 -7.48 -0.77
C TYR A 124 12.70 -8.90 -1.19
N LEU A 125 13.87 -9.35 -0.74
CA LEU A 125 14.47 -10.64 -1.08
C LEU A 125 14.46 -11.63 0.07
N ILE A 126 14.51 -11.13 1.31
CA ILE A 126 14.46 -11.98 2.49
C ILE A 126 13.02 -12.41 2.70
N THR A 127 12.80 -13.72 2.70
CA THR A 127 11.53 -14.35 3.04
C THR A 127 11.74 -15.30 4.21
N LYS A 128 10.68 -15.48 5.00
CA LYS A 128 10.65 -16.51 6.04
C LYS A 128 9.29 -17.18 5.96
N ASP A 129 9.27 -18.50 6.16
CA ASP A 129 8.02 -19.23 6.28
C ASP A 129 7.30 -18.85 7.57
N ILE A 130 6.00 -19.09 7.56
CA ILE A 130 5.14 -18.94 8.73
C ILE A 130 4.87 -20.30 9.34
N GLU A 131 4.93 -20.37 10.66
CA GLU A 131 4.70 -21.62 11.39
C GLU A 131 3.19 -21.84 11.60
N PHE A 132 2.78 -23.11 11.57
CA PHE A 132 1.41 -23.54 11.81
C PHE A 132 1.33 -24.39 13.10
N PRO A 133 0.22 -24.32 13.86
CA PRO A 133 -0.97 -23.49 13.61
C PRO A 133 -0.68 -21.98 13.79
N LEU A 134 -1.45 -21.14 13.10
CA LEU A 134 -1.28 -19.69 13.18
C LEU A 134 -1.65 -19.19 14.58
N ASN A 135 -0.86 -18.28 15.12
CA ASN A 135 -1.23 -17.48 16.28
C ASN A 135 -2.12 -16.30 15.82
N HIS A 136 -3.40 -16.37 16.12
CA HIS A 136 -4.40 -15.39 15.67
C HIS A 136 -4.49 -14.20 16.62
N PRO A 137 -4.54 -12.94 16.11
CA PRO A 137 -4.90 -11.80 16.93
C PRO A 137 -6.29 -11.98 17.55
N LEU A 138 -6.42 -11.66 18.84
CA LEU A 138 -7.69 -11.78 19.57
C LEU A 138 -8.81 -10.90 19.00
N TYR A 139 -8.44 -9.75 18.44
CA TYR A 139 -9.38 -8.76 17.90
C TYR A 139 -9.05 -8.41 16.45
N ILE A 140 -10.09 -8.16 15.66
CA ILE A 140 -9.96 -7.65 14.29
C ILE A 140 -9.92 -6.12 14.35
N LEU A 141 -8.75 -5.59 14.73
CA LEU A 141 -8.51 -4.16 14.84
C LEU A 141 -7.19 -3.78 14.15
N PRO A 142 -7.08 -2.56 13.59
CA PRO A 142 -5.82 -2.07 13.03
C PRO A 142 -4.70 -2.09 14.08
N HIS A 143 -3.58 -2.72 13.77
CA HIS A 143 -2.45 -2.81 14.69
C HIS A 143 -1.69 -1.47 14.74
N VAL A 144 -1.97 -0.67 15.77
CA VAL A 144 -1.54 0.74 15.88
C VAL A 144 -0.04 0.95 15.65
N GLN A 145 0.82 0.10 16.25
CA GLN A 145 2.27 0.25 16.09
C GLN A 145 2.74 -0.08 14.67
N PHE A 146 2.05 -1.02 14.01
CA PHE A 146 2.33 -1.37 12.62
C PHE A 146 1.93 -0.23 11.70
N GLU A 147 0.74 0.35 11.90
CA GLU A 147 0.28 1.49 11.10
C GLU A 147 1.21 2.70 11.27
N LYS A 148 1.62 3.02 12.50
CA LYS A 148 2.58 4.09 12.76
C LYS A 148 3.93 3.85 12.08
N ALA A 149 4.43 2.62 12.08
CA ALA A 149 5.68 2.26 11.42
C ALA A 149 5.54 2.31 9.88
N PHE A 150 4.40 1.86 9.34
CA PHE A 150 4.08 1.94 7.91
C PHE A 150 3.99 3.39 7.45
N PHE A 151 3.29 4.24 8.20
CA PHE A 151 3.21 5.68 7.98
C PHE A 151 4.60 6.31 7.86
N ARG A 152 5.47 6.06 8.84
CA ARG A 152 6.85 6.60 8.88
C ARG A 152 7.69 6.12 7.69
N ASN A 153 7.56 4.85 7.33
CA ASN A 153 8.27 4.28 6.18
C ASN A 153 7.82 4.93 4.86
N ASN A 154 6.54 5.28 4.73
CA ASN A 154 6.00 5.90 3.52
C ASN A 154 6.21 7.41 3.46
N ASN A 155 6.13 8.11 4.59
CA ASN A 155 6.14 9.56 4.67
C ASN A 155 7.52 10.10 5.07
N THR A 156 8.53 9.75 4.27
CA THR A 156 9.87 10.35 4.39
C THR A 156 9.87 11.77 3.82
N ILE A 157 10.81 12.61 4.28
CA ILE A 157 11.01 13.98 3.75
C ILE A 157 11.16 13.95 2.22
N ILE A 158 11.91 12.98 1.69
CA ILE A 158 12.10 12.79 0.26
C ILE A 158 10.77 12.54 -0.46
N ASN A 159 9.92 11.66 0.07
CA ASN A 159 8.62 11.36 -0.54
C ASN A 159 7.68 12.56 -0.46
N HIS A 160 7.73 13.32 0.64
CA HIS A 160 6.97 14.55 0.79
C HIS A 160 7.39 15.59 -0.26
N ILE A 161 8.69 15.88 -0.39
CA ILE A 161 9.24 16.80 -1.41
C ILE A 161 8.84 16.35 -2.81
N LYS A 162 8.97 15.04 -3.11
CA LYS A 162 8.60 14.49 -4.41
C LYS A 162 7.16 14.81 -4.79
N MET A 163 6.22 14.95 -3.85
CA MET A 163 4.82 15.27 -4.18
C MET A 163 4.64 16.66 -4.81
N TYR A 164 5.53 17.60 -4.48
CA TYR A 164 5.49 18.98 -4.99
C TYR A 164 6.22 19.18 -6.32
N ILE A 165 7.11 18.24 -6.70
CA ILE A 165 7.80 18.30 -7.98
C ILE A 165 6.79 18.11 -9.13
N PRO A 166 6.73 19.03 -10.12
CA PRO A 166 5.84 18.90 -11.27
C PRO A 166 6.08 17.60 -12.04
N PHE A 167 4.99 17.01 -12.55
CA PHE A 167 5.07 15.73 -13.26
C PHE A 167 5.94 15.81 -14.54
N SER A 168 5.94 16.94 -15.24
CA SER A 168 6.82 17.19 -16.39
C SER A 168 8.30 17.06 -16.02
N VAL A 169 8.70 17.69 -14.91
CA VAL A 169 10.06 17.63 -14.38
C VAL A 169 10.43 16.20 -13.99
N LYS A 170 9.53 15.46 -13.33
CA LYS A 170 9.76 14.04 -13.02
C LYS A 170 9.99 13.17 -14.26
N LYS A 171 9.25 13.44 -15.34
CA LYS A 171 9.40 12.70 -16.62
C LYS A 171 10.76 12.98 -17.25
N ILE A 172 11.26 14.21 -17.16
CA ILE A 172 12.61 14.59 -17.62
C ILE A 172 13.67 13.87 -16.77
N MET A 173 13.58 13.97 -15.45
CA MET A 173 14.53 13.29 -14.54
C MET A 173 14.59 11.78 -14.79
N LYS A 174 13.44 11.13 -15.01
CA LYS A 174 13.41 9.68 -15.31
C LYS A 174 14.12 9.33 -16.62
N LYS A 175 14.11 10.22 -17.61
CA LYS A 175 14.82 10.03 -18.90
C LYS A 175 16.33 10.29 -18.82
N ILE A 176 16.79 11.03 -17.81
CA ILE A 176 18.23 11.34 -17.62
C ILE A 176 18.91 10.26 -16.76
N ILE A 177 18.14 9.58 -15.89
CA ILE A 177 18.64 8.58 -14.94
C ILE A 177 18.61 7.15 -15.53
N HIS A 178 17.97 6.97 -16.70
CA HIS A 178 18.09 5.78 -17.55
C HIS A 178 18.97 6.11 -18.74
#